data_AF-A0A7K2KQ44-F1
#
_entry.id   AF-A0A7K2KQ44-F1
#
_cell.length_a   1.000
_cell.length_b   1.000
_cell.length_c   1.000
_cell.angle_alpha   90.00
_cell.angle_beta   90.00
_cell.angle_gamma   90.00
#
_symmetry.space_group_name_H-M   'P 1'
#
loop_
_entity.id
_entity.type
_entity.pdbx_description
1 polymer ?
#
loop_
_entity_poly.entity_id
_entity_poly.type
_entity_poly.pdbx_seq_one_letter_code
_entity_poly.pdbx_strand_id
1 'polypeptide(L)'
;MTPGTTGPKAGTDGTTGSGDANTPGTPSVWGSELDSVVVYAQGALCRRLARGVLPPDGRIRVTGLPRSLDPGSLRARVLDDSGVRVTEARLRIEAEPLTADPGASEGLRQEVERLT
;
A
#
# COMPACT_ATOMS: atom_id res chain seq x y z
N MET A 1 -20.68 40.39 -51.22
CA MET A 1 -20.09 41.40 -50.33
C MET A 1 -20.14 40.90 -48.88
N THR A 2 -19.10 40.19 -48.49
CA THR A 2 -18.60 39.95 -47.12
C THR A 2 -17.08 39.74 -47.31
N PRO A 3 -16.18 40.00 -46.34
CA PRO A 3 -16.39 39.98 -44.88
C PRO A 3 -15.82 41.22 -44.15
N GLY A 4 -16.23 41.37 -42.89
CA GLY A 4 -15.64 42.30 -41.94
C GLY A 4 -14.89 41.56 -40.83
N THR A 5 -13.86 42.25 -40.33
CA THR A 5 -13.20 42.14 -39.02
C THR A 5 -11.82 41.49 -39.01
N THR A 6 -10.81 42.35 -38.86
CA THR A 6 -9.45 42.04 -38.38
C THR A 6 -9.27 42.69 -37.01
N GLY A 7 -8.58 42.00 -36.10
CA GLY A 7 -7.65 42.66 -35.17
C GLY A 7 -7.74 42.26 -33.70
N PRO A 8 -6.64 42.37 -32.92
CA PRO A 8 -6.12 41.28 -32.10
C PRO A 8 -6.09 41.56 -30.59
N LYS A 9 -5.81 40.54 -29.76
CA LYS A 9 -5.12 40.74 -28.46
C LYS A 9 -4.25 39.53 -28.06
N ALA A 10 -2.96 39.83 -27.88
CA ALA A 10 -2.00 39.15 -27.00
C ALA A 10 -2.56 39.07 -25.56
N GLY A 11 -2.13 38.20 -24.65
CA GLY A 11 -0.96 37.35 -24.50
C GLY A 11 -0.81 37.11 -22.99
N THR A 12 -0.49 35.87 -22.63
CA THR A 12 0.14 35.38 -21.37
C THR A 12 -0.26 35.96 -20.01
N ASP A 13 -0.76 35.08 -19.13
CA ASP A 13 -0.23 34.85 -17.78
C ASP A 13 -0.60 33.39 -17.42
N GLY A 14 0.31 32.50 -17.06
CA GLY A 14 1.29 32.71 -15.99
C GLY A 14 0.71 32.09 -14.71
N THR A 15 0.92 30.79 -14.56
CA THR A 15 0.93 29.97 -13.33
C THR A 15 0.34 30.57 -12.05
N THR A 16 -0.70 29.94 -11.52
CA THR A 16 -0.72 29.61 -10.07
C THR A 16 -1.50 28.32 -9.84
N GLY A 17 -0.88 27.19 -10.22
CA GLY A 17 -1.19 25.93 -9.55
C GLY A 17 -0.55 25.99 -8.17
N SER A 18 -1.34 26.26 -7.13
CA SER A 18 -0.89 26.20 -5.74
C SER A 18 -2.01 25.61 -4.90
N GLY A 19 -1.73 24.45 -4.33
CA GLY A 19 -2.63 23.70 -3.48
C GLY A 19 -2.15 22.26 -3.34
N ASP A 20 -0.91 22.11 -2.86
CA ASP A 20 -0.29 20.84 -2.53
C ASP A 20 -1.15 20.03 -1.55
N ALA A 21 -2.05 19.20 -2.07
CA ALA A 21 -2.43 17.98 -1.38
C ALA A 21 -1.40 16.93 -1.79
N ASN A 22 -0.23 16.94 -1.13
CA ASN A 22 0.68 15.80 -1.11
C ASN A 22 -0.07 14.63 -0.46
N THR A 23 -0.95 14.01 -1.26
CA THR A 23 -1.57 12.75 -0.92
C THR A 23 -0.44 11.75 -1.13
N PRO A 24 0.12 11.15 -0.06
CA PRO A 24 1.08 10.08 -0.26
C PRO A 24 0.41 9.07 -1.20
N GLY A 25 1.00 8.88 -2.38
CA GLY A 25 0.46 7.99 -3.39
C GLY A 25 0.19 6.64 -2.74
N THR A 26 -1.02 6.12 -2.89
CA THR A 26 -1.36 4.80 -2.33
C THR A 26 -0.34 3.79 -2.89
N PRO A 27 0.42 3.08 -2.03
CA PRO A 27 1.45 2.18 -2.51
C PRO A 27 0.79 1.07 -3.34
N SER A 28 1.44 0.70 -4.45
CA SER A 28 0.96 -0.39 -5.30
C SER A 28 0.93 -1.71 -4.52
N VAL A 29 -0.15 -2.48 -4.68
CA VAL A 29 -0.38 -3.72 -3.94
C VAL A 29 -0.05 -4.92 -4.82
N TRP A 30 0.86 -5.76 -4.36
CA TRP A 30 1.27 -6.99 -5.03
C TRP A 30 0.80 -8.20 -4.24
N GLY A 31 0.08 -9.10 -4.92
CA GLY A 31 -0.10 -10.46 -4.43
C GLY A 31 1.23 -11.21 -4.42
N SER A 32 1.33 -12.20 -3.55
CA SER A 32 2.47 -13.12 -3.58
C SER A 32 2.02 -14.56 -3.51
N GLU A 33 2.78 -15.40 -4.20
CA GLU A 33 2.57 -16.83 -4.30
C GLU A 33 3.60 -17.56 -3.44
N LEU A 34 3.19 -18.69 -2.86
CA LEU A 34 4.10 -19.56 -2.14
C LEU A 34 5.01 -20.26 -3.15
N ASP A 35 6.32 -20.08 -2.99
CA ASP A 35 7.32 -20.71 -3.85
C ASP A 35 7.89 -21.97 -3.20
N SER A 36 8.26 -21.88 -1.92
CA SER A 36 8.76 -23.05 -1.19
C SER A 36 8.57 -22.89 0.31
N VAL A 37 8.53 -24.03 1.01
CA VAL A 37 8.58 -24.11 2.47
C VAL A 37 9.65 -25.11 2.86
N VAL A 38 10.53 -24.71 3.78
CA VAL A 38 11.48 -25.63 4.43
C VAL A 38 11.15 -25.69 5.91
N VAL A 39 10.91 -26.89 6.42
CA VAL A 39 10.56 -27.11 7.83
C VAL A 39 11.80 -27.53 8.61
N TYR A 40 11.98 -26.90 9.77
CA TYR A 40 13.02 -27.16 10.74
C TYR A 40 12.38 -27.54 12.07
N ALA A 41 13.19 -28.07 13.00
CA ALA A 41 12.70 -28.37 14.35
C ALA A 41 12.08 -27.14 15.05
N GLN A 42 12.62 -25.95 14.79
CA GLN A 42 12.21 -24.70 15.45
C GLN A 42 11.14 -23.91 14.70
N GLY A 43 10.69 -24.35 13.52
CA GLY A 43 9.74 -23.60 12.70
C GLY A 43 9.88 -23.85 11.21
N ALA A 44 9.42 -22.92 10.38
CA ALA A 44 9.48 -23.05 8.93
C ALA A 44 9.99 -21.77 8.27
N LEU A 45 10.83 -21.94 7.24
CA LEU A 45 11.22 -20.86 6.34
C LEU A 45 10.30 -20.90 5.13
N CYS A 46 9.46 -19.87 4.99
CA CYS A 46 8.56 -19.69 3.87
C CYS A 46 9.17 -18.71 2.87
N ARG A 47 9.36 -19.15 1.62
CA ARG A 47 9.78 -18.29 0.52
C ARG A 47 8.59 -17.98 -0.37
N ARG A 48 8.43 -16.71 -0.69
CA ARG A 48 7.27 -16.15 -1.36
C ARG A 48 7.70 -15.25 -2.50
N LEU A 49 7.02 -15.34 -3.62
CA LEU A 49 7.31 -14.57 -4.82
C LEU A 49 6.20 -13.57 -5.08
N ALA A 50 6.56 -12.29 -5.15
CA ALA A 50 5.67 -11.21 -5.55
C ALA A 50 6.17 -10.64 -6.88
N ARG A 51 5.25 -10.27 -7.77
CA ARG A 51 5.56 -9.72 -9.09
C ARG A 51 4.66 -8.52 -9.35
N GLY A 52 5.20 -7.50 -10.01
CA GLY A 52 4.46 -6.32 -10.41
C GLY A 52 5.38 -5.22 -10.92
N VAL A 53 4.78 -4.07 -11.25
CA VAL A 53 5.51 -2.88 -11.70
C VAL A 53 5.85 -2.02 -10.48
N LEU A 54 7.12 -1.70 -10.31
CA LEU A 54 7.59 -0.85 -9.23
C LEU A 54 7.13 0.59 -9.46
N PRO A 55 6.40 1.22 -8.51
CA PRO A 55 5.98 2.60 -8.68
C PRO A 55 7.16 3.58 -8.55
N PRO A 56 7.01 4.83 -9.00
CA PRO A 56 8.08 5.83 -8.96
C PRO A 56 8.61 6.16 -7.55
N ASP A 57 7.77 5.97 -6.52
CA ASP A 57 8.15 6.18 -5.12
C ASP A 57 8.97 5.00 -4.53
N GLY A 58 9.09 3.90 -5.28
CA GLY A 58 9.83 2.70 -4.89
C GLY A 58 9.19 1.90 -3.76
N ARG A 59 7.93 2.18 -3.39
CA ARG A 59 7.25 1.50 -2.27
C ARG A 59 6.12 0.62 -2.79
N ILE A 60 6.07 -0.60 -2.25
CA ILE A 60 5.03 -1.58 -2.57
C ILE A 60 4.51 -2.22 -1.30
N ARG A 61 3.27 -2.71 -1.37
CA ARG A 61 2.64 -3.52 -0.33
C ARG A 61 2.49 -4.94 -0.84
N VAL A 62 3.17 -5.88 -0.18
CA VAL A 62 3.06 -7.30 -0.52
C VAL A 62 2.04 -7.96 0.40
N THR A 63 1.02 -8.60 -0.19
CA THR A 63 -0.04 -9.29 0.54
C THR A 63 0.16 -10.81 0.55
N GLY A 64 -0.64 -11.49 1.37
CA GLY A 64 -0.64 -12.94 1.52
C GLY A 64 0.37 -13.49 2.53
N LEU A 65 1.12 -12.64 3.27
CA LEU A 65 2.20 -13.05 4.23
C LEU A 65 1.68 -14.02 5.29
N PRO A 66 2.46 -15.05 5.70
CA PRO A 66 1.98 -15.99 6.72
C PRO A 66 1.68 -15.18 7.98
N ARG A 67 0.49 -15.36 8.57
CA ARG A 67 0.08 -14.58 9.75
C ARG A 67 0.96 -14.83 10.98
N SER A 68 1.59 -16.00 11.06
CA SER A 68 2.53 -16.38 12.12
C SER A 68 3.98 -15.95 11.86
N LEU A 69 4.24 -15.19 10.79
CA LEU A 69 5.58 -14.72 10.47
C LEU A 69 6.11 -13.80 11.57
N ASP A 70 7.28 -14.13 12.11
CA ASP A 70 8.00 -13.26 13.02
C ASP A 70 8.51 -12.01 12.27
N PRO A 71 8.20 -10.77 12.71
CA PRO A 71 8.63 -9.56 12.03
C PRO A 71 10.15 -9.44 11.87
N GLY A 72 10.92 -9.93 12.85
CA GLY A 72 12.39 -9.93 12.84
C GLY A 72 13.00 -10.90 11.83
N SER A 73 12.23 -11.90 11.40
CA SER A 73 12.63 -12.90 10.39
C SER A 73 12.44 -12.45 8.94
N LEU A 74 11.73 -11.33 8.69
CA LEU A 74 11.41 -10.89 7.33
C LEU A 74 12.67 -10.48 6.57
N ARG A 75 12.92 -11.12 5.43
CA ARG A 75 13.97 -10.75 4.48
C ARG A 75 13.37 -10.67 3.08
N ALA A 76 13.83 -9.72 2.29
CA ALA A 76 13.40 -9.54 0.90
C ALA A 76 14.61 -9.24 0.02
N ARG A 77 14.52 -9.68 -1.24
CA ARG A 77 15.50 -9.37 -2.29
C ARG A 77 14.78 -9.23 -3.61
N VAL A 78 15.35 -8.43 -4.51
CA VAL A 78 14.94 -8.37 -5.90
C VAL A 78 15.53 -9.58 -6.62
N LEU A 79 14.74 -10.22 -7.48
CA LEU A 79 15.17 -11.41 -8.24
C LEU A 79 15.50 -11.09 -9.70
N ASP A 80 15.04 -9.95 -10.21
CA ASP A 80 15.41 -9.46 -11.53
C ASP A 80 16.73 -8.65 -11.48
N ASP A 81 17.28 -8.35 -12.65
CA ASP A 81 18.50 -7.55 -12.83
C ASP A 81 18.18 -6.07 -13.13
N SER A 82 17.15 -5.51 -12.49
CA SER A 82 16.70 -4.12 -12.72
C SER A 82 17.64 -3.04 -12.16
N GLY A 83 18.74 -3.42 -11.50
CA GLY A 83 19.58 -2.49 -10.74
C GLY A 83 18.92 -1.94 -9.47
N VAL A 84 17.72 -2.40 -9.11
CA VAL A 84 17.01 -2.02 -7.89
C VAL A 84 17.46 -2.90 -6.74
N ARG A 85 17.56 -2.31 -5.54
CA ARG A 85 17.84 -3.03 -4.29
C ARG A 85 16.79 -2.76 -3.24
N VAL A 86 16.56 -3.75 -2.38
CA VAL A 86 15.72 -3.57 -1.19
C VAL A 86 16.51 -2.78 -0.15
N THR A 87 15.99 -1.62 0.26
CA THR A 87 16.56 -0.83 1.36
C THR A 87 15.89 -1.15 2.69
N GLU A 88 14.61 -1.54 2.66
CA GLU A 88 13.80 -1.79 3.83
C GLU A 88 12.69 -2.79 3.53
N ALA A 89 12.41 -3.68 4.48
CA ALA A 89 11.26 -4.57 4.46
C ALA A 89 10.64 -4.60 5.86
N ARG A 90 9.33 -4.33 5.96
CA ARG A 90 8.60 -4.32 7.23
C ARG A 90 7.31 -5.12 7.11
N LEU A 91 6.99 -5.87 8.16
CA LEU A 91 5.67 -6.47 8.29
C LEU A 91 4.66 -5.39 8.70
N ARG A 92 3.54 -5.32 7.98
CA ARG A 92 2.36 -4.57 8.38
C ARG A 92 1.24 -5.56 8.68
N ILE A 93 0.78 -5.59 9.93
CA ILE A 93 -0.41 -6.35 10.33
C ILE A 93 -1.57 -5.36 10.26
N GLU A 94 -2.38 -5.49 9.22
CA GLU A 94 -3.63 -4.76 9.10
C GLU A 94 -4.75 -5.66 9.63
N ALA A 95 -5.40 -5.20 10.70
CA ALA A 95 -6.69 -5.74 11.08
C ALA A 95 -7.72 -4.95 10.28
N GLU A 96 -8.45 -5.62 9.40
CA GLU A 96 -9.71 -5.06 8.91
C GLU A 96 -10.60 -4.90 10.15
N PRO A 97 -10.96 -3.67 10.55
CA PRO A 97 -11.95 -3.49 11.60
C PRO A 97 -13.19 -4.22 11.11
N LEU A 98 -13.75 -5.13 11.91
CA LEU A 98 -15.08 -5.67 11.63
C LEU A 98 -15.95 -4.44 11.38
N THR A 99 -16.35 -4.23 10.12
CA THR A 99 -17.05 -3.01 9.65
C THR A 99 -17.99 -2.61 10.75
N ALA A 100 -17.71 -1.47 11.41
CA ALA A 100 -18.25 -1.14 12.71
C ALA A 100 -19.77 -1.32 12.67
N ASP A 101 -20.25 -2.49 13.10
CA ASP A 101 -21.65 -2.70 13.33
C ASP A 101 -21.93 -1.79 14.54
N PRO A 102 -22.66 -0.68 14.34
CA PRO A 102 -22.89 0.26 15.41
C PRO A 102 -23.54 -0.45 16.62
N GLY A 103 -24.30 -1.53 16.40
CA GLY A 103 -24.89 -2.35 17.44
C GLY A 103 -23.92 -3.28 18.17
N ALA A 104 -22.86 -3.76 17.52
CA ALA A 104 -21.88 -4.64 18.16
C ALA A 104 -21.05 -3.91 19.23
N SER A 105 -20.74 -2.63 18.98
CA SER A 105 -20.02 -1.78 19.95
C SER A 105 -20.91 -1.39 21.13
N GLU A 106 -22.21 -1.20 20.89
CA GLU A 106 -23.19 -0.88 21.92
C GLU A 106 -23.51 -2.08 22.82
N GLY A 107 -23.67 -3.26 22.22
CA GLY A 107 -23.84 -4.51 22.98
C GLY A 107 -22.65 -4.82 23.88
N LEU A 108 -21.41 -4.60 23.41
CA LEU A 108 -20.21 -4.75 24.24
C LEU A 108 -20.18 -3.76 25.42
N ARG A 109 -20.63 -2.52 25.22
CA ARG A 109 -20.70 -1.51 26.29
C ARG A 109 -21.73 -1.86 27.35
N GLN A 110 -22.93 -2.27 26.94
CA GLN A 110 -23.99 -2.70 27.86
C GLN A 110 -23.57 -3.94 28.67
N GLU A 111 -22.84 -4.86 28.04
CA GLU A 111 -22.32 -6.05 28.70
C GLU A 111 -21.31 -5.71 29.82
N VAL A 112 -20.41 -4.75 29.57
CA VAL A 112 -19.45 -4.27 30.58
C VAL A 112 -20.16 -3.60 31.75
N GLU A 113 -21.20 -2.81 31.48
CA GLU A 113 -22.01 -2.15 32.50
C GLU A 113 -22.77 -3.17 33.36
N ARG A 114 -23.23 -4.29 32.80
CA ARG A 114 -23.88 -5.37 33.56
C ARG A 114 -22.91 -6.14 34.47
N LEU A 115 -21.62 -6.11 34.18
CA LEU A 115 -20.58 -6.87 34.90
C LEU A 115 -19.86 -6.04 35.97
N THR A 116 -20.22 -4.77 36.14
CA THR A 116 -19.67 -3.86 37.15
C THR A 116 -20.72 -3.55 38.21
#